data_AF-A0A3D3KME8-F1
#
_entry.id   AF-A0A3D3KME8-F1
#
_cell.length_a   1.000
_cell.length_b   1.000
_cell.length_c   1.000
_cell.angle_alpha   90.00
_cell.angle_beta   90.00
_cell.angle_gamma   90.00
#
_symmetry.space_group_name_H-M   'P 1'
#
loop_
_entity.id
_entity.type
_entity.pdbx_description
1 polymer ?
#
loop_
_entity_poly.entity_id
_entity_poly.type
_entity_poly.pdbx_seq_one_letter_code
_entity_poly.pdbx_strand_id
1 'polypeptide(L)'
;MKACCPQPSAQAETGEIKIHKGMKTTEVTNTYPAAKSIFVKYFGKGCFDCPAFGTEDIAFACLMHNTDVNKFVNECVEAVRKEREAKAGAGLA
;
A
#
# COMPACT_ATOMS: atom_id res chain seq x y z
N MET A 1 -3.96 33.67 10.88
CA MET A 1 -2.85 33.27 10.00
C MET A 1 -1.96 32.27 10.73
N LYS A 2 -2.22 30.97 10.55
CA LYS A 2 -1.33 29.89 11.02
C LYS A 2 -0.93 29.08 9.79
N ALA A 3 0.26 29.37 9.28
CA ALA A 3 1.01 28.42 8.48
C ALA A 3 1.50 27.31 9.42
N CYS A 4 1.18 26.06 9.13
CA CYS A 4 1.86 24.91 9.73
C CYS A 4 1.84 23.74 8.75
N CYS A 5 3.03 23.17 8.59
CA CYS A 5 3.41 21.96 7.87
C CYS A 5 3.73 22.11 6.36
N PRO A 6 5.03 22.22 6.01
CA PRO A 6 5.48 21.79 4.68
C PRO A 6 5.21 20.29 4.54
N GLN A 7 4.52 19.90 3.48
CA GLN A 7 4.43 18.50 3.05
C GLN A 7 5.87 18.05 2.73
N PRO A 8 6.42 17.03 3.42
CA PRO A 8 7.74 16.52 3.07
C PRO A 8 7.66 15.87 1.69
N SER A 9 8.31 16.54 0.74
CA SER A 9 9.15 15.98 -0.32
C SER A 9 8.75 14.58 -0.79
N ALA A 10 8.11 14.54 -1.96
CA ALA A 10 8.09 13.41 -2.86
C ALA A 10 9.52 12.93 -3.13
N GLN A 11 10.00 11.98 -2.33
CA GLN A 11 11.21 11.22 -2.59
C GLN A 11 10.80 9.93 -3.28
N ALA A 12 10.69 9.98 -4.60
CA ALA A 12 10.73 8.78 -5.43
C ALA A 12 12.19 8.34 -5.53
N GLU A 13 12.67 7.58 -4.54
CA GLU A 13 14.01 6.98 -4.55
C GLU A 13 13.91 5.46 -4.70
N THR A 14 14.55 4.94 -5.74
CA THR A 14 14.91 3.53 -5.92
C THR A 14 15.62 2.99 -4.66
N GLY A 15 15.28 1.86 -4.05
CA GLY A 15 14.36 0.79 -4.41
C GLY A 15 14.19 -0.22 -3.26
N GLU A 16 13.82 0.24 -2.06
CA GLU A 16 13.38 -0.63 -0.97
C GLU A 16 11.84 -0.62 -0.87
N ILE A 17 11.22 -1.77 -0.69
CA ILE A 17 9.76 -1.85 -0.50
C ILE A 17 9.48 -1.67 0.98
N LYS A 18 9.05 -0.46 1.36
CA LYS A 18 8.82 -0.06 2.75
C LYS A 18 7.33 -0.07 3.05
N ILE A 19 6.75 -1.27 3.13
CA ILE A 19 5.35 -1.45 3.54
C ILE A 19 5.34 -1.98 4.97
N HIS A 20 4.65 -1.29 5.88
CA HIS A 20 4.48 -1.71 7.26
C HIS A 20 3.09 -1.38 7.79
N LYS A 21 2.68 -2.08 8.86
CA LYS A 21 1.32 -2.04 9.42
C LYS A 21 0.78 -0.66 9.85
N GLY A 22 1.67 0.32 10.06
CA GLY A 22 1.32 1.66 10.51
C GLY A 22 1.02 2.65 9.38
N MET A 23 1.27 2.27 8.12
CA MET A 23 0.97 3.15 6.99
C MET A 23 -0.54 3.23 6.75
N LYS A 24 -0.99 4.37 6.21
CA LYS A 24 -2.38 4.53 5.77
C LYS A 24 -2.66 3.69 4.53
N THR A 25 -3.88 3.21 4.39
CA THR A 25 -4.27 2.36 3.25
C THR A 25 -4.16 3.10 1.91
N THR A 26 -4.45 4.40 1.87
CA THR A 26 -4.21 5.27 0.69
C THR A 26 -2.73 5.50 0.41
N GLU A 27 -1.91 5.68 1.46
CA GLU A 27 -0.46 5.87 1.31
C GLU A 27 0.17 4.65 0.62
N VAL A 28 -0.17 3.44 1.06
CA VAL A 28 0.31 2.20 0.42
C VAL A 28 -0.19 2.09 -1.02
N THR A 29 -1.48 2.29 -1.28
CA THR A 29 -2.05 2.06 -2.62
C THR A 29 -1.70 3.14 -3.64
N ASN A 30 -1.34 4.34 -3.20
CA ASN A 30 -0.79 5.41 -4.04
C ASN A 30 0.69 5.20 -4.33
N THR A 31 1.48 4.82 -3.31
CA THR A 31 2.93 4.56 -3.46
C THR A 31 3.20 3.27 -4.23
N TYR A 32 2.36 2.25 -4.02
CA TYR A 32 2.50 0.91 -4.54
C TYR A 32 1.21 0.43 -5.20
N PRO A 33 0.94 0.83 -6.46
CA PRO A 33 -0.29 0.46 -7.16
C PRO A 33 -0.53 -1.05 -7.26
N ALA A 34 0.54 -1.85 -7.36
CA ALA A 34 0.46 -3.32 -7.37
C ALA A 34 -0.17 -3.90 -6.09
N ALA A 35 -0.02 -3.23 -4.94
CA ALA A 35 -0.60 -3.67 -3.67
C ALA A 35 -2.13 -3.64 -3.68
N LYS A 36 -2.78 -2.85 -4.56
CA LYS A 36 -4.25 -2.79 -4.68
C LYS A 36 -4.88 -4.17 -4.90
N SER A 37 -4.18 -5.06 -5.61
CA SER A 37 -4.64 -6.44 -5.82
C SER A 37 -4.79 -7.23 -4.51
N ILE A 38 -3.91 -6.97 -3.54
CA ILE A 38 -3.93 -7.61 -2.21
C ILE A 38 -5.04 -7.04 -1.34
N PHE A 39 -5.29 -5.72 -1.41
CA PHE A 39 -6.45 -5.09 -0.77
C PHE A 39 -7.76 -5.72 -1.23
N VAL A 40 -7.94 -5.90 -2.55
CA VAL A 40 -9.13 -6.56 -3.11
C VAL A 40 -9.21 -8.03 -2.69
N LYS A 41 -8.08 -8.74 -2.61
CA LYS A 41 -8.02 -10.15 -2.19
C LYS A 41 -8.51 -10.35 -0.76
N TYR A 42 -8.13 -9.47 0.17
CA TYR A 42 -8.42 -9.62 1.60
C TYR A 42 -9.69 -8.90 2.04
N PHE A 43 -9.99 -7.73 1.46
CA PHE A 43 -11.09 -6.88 1.90
C PHE A 43 -12.26 -6.82 0.89
N GLY A 44 -12.09 -7.44 -0.29
CA GLY A 44 -13.13 -7.54 -1.32
C GLY A 44 -13.11 -6.38 -2.35
N LYS A 45 -13.94 -6.51 -3.38
CA LYS A 45 -14.00 -5.58 -4.53
C LYS A 45 -14.41 -4.15 -4.14
N GLY A 46 -15.22 -4.00 -3.10
CA GLY A 46 -15.68 -2.70 -2.57
C GLY A 46 -14.74 -2.05 -1.57
N CYS A 47 -13.52 -2.58 -1.36
CA CYS A 47 -12.56 -2.04 -0.39
C CYS A 47 -12.29 -0.55 -0.60
N PHE A 48 -12.18 -0.09 -1.85
CA PHE A 48 -11.86 1.29 -2.18
C PHE A 48 -13.06 2.25 -2.10
N ASP A 49 -14.28 1.72 -1.99
CA ASP A 49 -15.50 2.50 -1.81
C ASP A 49 -15.85 2.67 -0.31
N CYS A 50 -15.09 2.04 0.59
CA CYS A 50 -15.29 2.16 2.03
C CYS A 50 -14.95 3.58 2.50
N PRO A 51 -15.83 4.28 3.23
CA PRO A 51 -15.55 5.64 3.73
C PRO A 51 -14.37 5.69 4.72
N ALA A 52 -14.03 4.56 5.35
CA ALA A 52 -12.87 4.45 6.22
C ALA A 52 -11.55 4.32 5.44
N PHE A 53 -11.60 3.90 4.17
CA PHE A 53 -10.43 3.72 3.33
C PHE A 53 -9.68 5.05 3.19
N GLY A 54 -8.39 5.06 3.55
CA GLY A 54 -7.53 6.23 3.56
C GLY A 54 -7.49 7.00 4.88
N THR A 55 -8.45 6.77 5.77
CA THR A 55 -8.43 7.31 7.13
C THR A 55 -7.82 6.32 8.14
N GLU A 56 -7.94 5.02 7.86
CA GLU A 56 -7.38 3.94 8.66
C GLU A 56 -5.94 3.56 8.26
N ASP A 57 -5.20 2.99 9.21
CA ASP A 57 -3.94 2.29 8.94
C ASP A 57 -4.16 0.81 8.61
N ILE A 58 -3.14 0.15 8.07
CA ILE A 58 -3.22 -1.27 7.68
C ILE A 58 -3.56 -2.16 8.88
N ALA A 59 -3.03 -1.88 10.08
CA ALA A 59 -3.30 -2.71 11.24
C ALA A 59 -4.78 -2.67 11.63
N PHE A 60 -5.38 -1.47 11.62
CA PHE A 60 -6.80 -1.30 11.89
C PHE A 60 -7.68 -1.96 10.81
N ALA A 61 -7.35 -1.76 9.53
CA ALA A 61 -8.06 -2.42 8.43
C ALA A 61 -8.02 -3.96 8.57
N CYS A 62 -6.85 -4.52 8.87
CA CYS A 62 -6.69 -5.95 9.08
C CYS A 62 -7.49 -6.44 10.29
N LEU A 63 -7.49 -5.69 11.40
CA LEU A 63 -8.28 -6.00 12.59
C LEU A 63 -9.78 -6.05 12.29
N MET A 64 -10.31 -5.04 11.58
CA MET A 64 -11.74 -4.96 11.24
C MET A 64 -12.20 -6.09 10.32
N HIS A 65 -11.29 -6.61 9.49
CA HIS A 65 -11.57 -7.68 8.54
C HIS A 65 -11.06 -9.06 9.00
N ASN A 66 -10.72 -9.23 10.29
CA ASN A 66 -10.18 -10.48 10.86
C ASN A 66 -9.04 -11.09 10.02
N THR A 67 -8.15 -10.22 9.52
CA THR A 67 -7.03 -10.56 8.66
C THR A 67 -5.72 -10.47 9.45
N ASP A 68 -4.81 -11.43 9.23
CA ASP A 68 -3.47 -11.35 9.81
C ASP A 68 -2.66 -10.23 9.13
N VAL A 69 -2.27 -9.24 9.93
CA VAL A 69 -1.57 -8.05 9.46
C VAL A 69 -0.19 -8.34 8.88
N ASN A 70 0.53 -9.33 9.42
CA ASN A 70 1.88 -9.65 8.95
C ASN A 70 1.81 -10.33 7.59
N LYS A 71 0.87 -11.27 7.43
CA LYS A 71 0.59 -11.94 6.17
C LYS A 71 0.16 -10.94 5.10
N PHE A 72 -0.74 -10.03 5.45
CA PHE A 72 -1.20 -8.98 4.53
C PHE A 72 -0.04 -8.08 4.05
N VAL A 73 0.79 -7.60 4.98
CA VAL A 73 1.97 -6.77 4.65
C VAL A 73 2.95 -7.53 3.77
N ASN A 74 3.28 -8.77 4.11
CA ASN A 74 4.18 -9.60 3.31
C ASN A 74 3.66 -9.81 1.89
N GLU A 75 2.36 -10.08 1.72
CA GLU A 75 1.77 -10.22 0.38
C GLU A 75 1.78 -8.91 -0.41
N CYS A 76 1.58 -7.76 0.25
CA CYS A 76 1.74 -6.46 -0.41
C CYS A 76 3.17 -6.27 -0.92
N VAL A 77 4.18 -6.60 -0.10
CA VAL A 77 5.58 -6.50 -0.48
C VAL A 77 5.89 -7.41 -1.68
N GLU A 78 5.44 -8.66 -1.64
CA GLU A 78 5.65 -9.62 -2.72
C GLU A 78 4.96 -9.20 -4.02
N ALA A 79 3.76 -8.62 -3.95
CA ALA A 79 3.06 -8.11 -5.13
C ALA A 79 3.84 -6.96 -5.80
N VAL A 80 4.39 -6.05 -5.00
CA VAL A 80 5.22 -4.95 -5.50
C VAL A 80 6.54 -5.44 -6.08
N ARG A 81 7.16 -6.42 -5.42
CA ARG A 81 8.40 -7.04 -5.89
C ARG A 81 8.21 -7.67 -7.26
N LYS A 82 7.17 -8.48 -7.42
CA LYS A 82 6.83 -9.13 -8.70
C LYS A 82 6.54 -8.13 -9.80
N GLU A 83 5.84 -7.03 -9.49
CA GLU A 83 5.57 -5.97 -10.46
C GLU A 83 6.87 -5.30 -10.93
N ARG A 84 7.80 -5.02 -10.00
CA ARG A 84 9.12 -4.46 -10.33
C ARG A 84 9.97 -5.43 -11.15
N GLU A 85 9.97 -6.71 -10.80
CA GLU A 85 10.67 -7.77 -11.55
C GLU A 85 10.11 -7.91 -12.97
N ALA A 86 8.77 -7.91 -13.11
CA ALA A 86 8.11 -7.96 -14.40
C ALA A 86 8.41 -6.73 -15.27
N LYS A 87 8.44 -5.53 -14.69
CA LYS A 87 8.83 -4.30 -15.40
C LYS A 87 10.30 -4.26 -15.77
N ALA A 88 11.19 -4.79 -14.92
CA ALA A 88 12.61 -4.89 -15.21
C ALA A 88 12.89 -5.87 -16.36
N GLY A 89 12.15 -6.98 -16.44
CA GLY A 89 12.22 -7.92 -17.56
C GLY A 89 11.61 -7.39 -18.86
N ALA A 90 10.60 -6.51 -18.78
CA ALA A 90 9.93 -5.93 -19.94
C ALA A 90 10.72 -4.80 -20.64
N GLY A 91 11.78 -4.28 -20.02
CA GLY A 91 12.64 -3.23 -20.60
C GLY A 91 13.81 -3.74 -21.46
N LEU A 92 13.89 -5.06 -21.68
CA LEU A 92 14.95 -5.72 -22.45
C LEU A 92 14.38 -6.47 -23.67
N ALA A 93 13.43 -5.86 -24.39
CA ALA A 93 12.89 -6.36 -25.65
C ALA A 93 12.81 -5.23 -26.68
#